data_AF-A0A3M7HAX0-F1
#
_entry.id   AF-A0A3M7HAX0-F1
#
_cell.length_a   1.000
_cell.length_b   1.000
_cell.length_c   1.000
_cell.angle_alpha   90.00
_cell.angle_beta   90.00
_cell.angle_gamma   90.00
#
_symmetry.space_group_name_H-M   'P 1'
#
loop_
_entity.id
_entity.type
_entity.pdbx_description
1 polymer ?
#
loop_
_entity_poly.entity_id
_entity_poly.type
_entity_poly.pdbx_seq_one_letter_code
_entity_poly.pdbx_strand_id
1 'polypeptide(L)'
;MPRILTASSCLTCRRRKLKCDEAQPVCQRCARADRYCDRNHAIQFRHHSLTDEHASNSPLELDPKDALQEAEVARLFHHYVRNLASWYDLSDSARHFLKHVPHEALSQPLLFNALIAFAAIHLSRTKAPSLQARAERHHARCVQLLIELSGEQVKALGGIALASVCLLRSYEILAEDFDPNRHLSGAYALAASQGLDLSAPSILRAGFFNYLREDITFSLITRQPLKLDSKRLDIEYDPVTDEDQLNVATLHLARIVNTAFGGQLTADNSHVLESRLEQWHDSLPAHFRPYHDSAEGSGSVFPTVRMLAECHASVAHYYLVAKSIVAMHQAQEGSVRADLHCWAVRLCGIAFSYDTPAVIVNWFGPVSYCGRYLQDESLQTDLIRRLQSYKKDTGWPVQRFIDDLKKHWAGDSR
;
A
#
# COMPACT_ATOMS: atom_id res chain seq x y z
N MET A 1 -14.02 28.99 2.34
CA MET A 1 -13.37 27.77 1.81
C MET A 1 -11.86 27.88 2.01
N PRO A 2 -11.25 27.10 2.92
CA PRO A 2 -9.80 27.02 2.98
C PRO A 2 -9.28 26.32 1.71
N ARG A 3 -8.52 27.04 0.89
CA ARG A 3 -7.79 26.46 -0.24
C ARG A 3 -6.60 25.68 0.31
N ILE A 4 -6.57 24.38 0.06
CA ILE A 4 -5.35 23.57 0.19
C ILE A 4 -4.39 24.12 -0.87
N LEU A 5 -3.40 24.91 -0.44
CA LEU A 5 -2.30 25.31 -1.32
C LEU A 5 -1.42 24.08 -1.52
N THR A 6 -1.75 23.25 -2.51
CA THR A 6 -0.83 22.25 -3.03
C THR A 6 0.36 23.04 -3.56
N ALA A 7 1.47 23.05 -2.83
CA ALA A 7 2.67 23.66 -3.40
C ALA A 7 3.03 22.79 -4.61
N SER A 8 3.03 23.37 -5.81
CA SER A 8 3.19 22.60 -7.04
C SER A 8 4.58 21.92 -7.14
N SER A 9 5.56 22.47 -6.41
CA SER A 9 6.94 21.98 -6.31
C SER A 9 7.16 20.96 -5.17
N CYS A 10 7.78 19.81 -5.44
CA CYS A 10 8.13 18.82 -4.41
C CYS A 10 9.13 19.37 -3.37
N LEU A 11 9.01 18.93 -2.12
CA LEU A 11 9.92 19.26 -1.02
C LEU A 11 11.36 18.83 -1.30
N THR A 12 11.59 17.72 -2.01
CA THR A 12 12.94 17.29 -2.39
C THR A 12 13.66 18.35 -3.24
N CYS A 13 12.99 18.88 -4.27
CA CYS A 13 13.53 19.96 -5.08
C CYS A 13 13.67 21.26 -4.26
N ARG A 14 12.68 21.57 -3.41
CA ARG A 14 12.69 22.78 -2.57
C ARG A 14 13.85 22.79 -1.57
N ARG A 15 14.07 21.71 -0.81
CA ARG A 15 15.20 21.57 0.13
C ARG A 15 16.54 21.73 -0.56
N ARG A 16 16.63 21.29 -1.82
CA ARG A 16 17.83 21.42 -2.67
C ARG A 16 17.92 22.76 -3.41
N LYS A 17 16.96 23.67 -3.23
CA LYS A 17 16.88 24.97 -3.94
C LYS A 17 16.87 24.82 -5.47
N LEU A 18 16.23 23.76 -5.98
CA LEU A 18 16.09 23.46 -7.41
C LEU A 18 14.67 23.74 -7.91
N LYS A 19 14.53 24.20 -9.17
CA LYS A 19 13.22 24.37 -9.82
C LYS A 19 12.57 23.00 -10.09
N CYS A 20 11.40 22.75 -9.51
CA CYS A 20 10.61 21.56 -9.78
C CYS A 20 9.82 21.74 -11.08
N ASP A 21 9.79 20.72 -11.93
CA ASP A 21 8.95 20.64 -13.14
C ASP A 21 7.52 20.18 -12.84
N GLU A 22 7.25 19.86 -11.57
CA GLU A 22 5.90 19.61 -11.03
C GLU A 22 5.21 18.34 -11.58
N ALA A 23 5.86 17.58 -12.47
CA ALA A 23 5.36 16.31 -13.01
C ALA A 23 5.11 15.25 -11.91
N GLN A 24 3.92 14.66 -11.89
CA GLN A 24 3.49 13.68 -10.87
C GLN A 24 3.70 12.24 -11.37
N PRO A 25 4.20 11.30 -10.53
CA PRO A 25 4.43 11.32 -9.08
C PRO A 25 5.74 11.93 -8.69
N VAL A 26 6.72 11.65 -9.52
CA VAL A 26 8.11 11.94 -9.36
C VAL A 26 8.39 12.98 -10.43
N CYS A 27 8.80 14.16 -10.00
CA CYS A 27 9.20 15.19 -10.94
C CYS A 27 10.44 14.72 -11.71
N GLN A 28 10.63 15.17 -12.95
CA GLN A 28 11.71 14.73 -13.84
C GLN A 28 13.08 14.88 -13.18
N ARG A 29 13.28 15.91 -12.35
CA ARG A 29 14.55 16.06 -11.61
C ARG A 29 14.77 15.02 -10.54
N CYS A 30 13.73 14.64 -9.81
CA CYS A 30 13.83 13.59 -8.80
C CYS A 30 14.02 12.22 -9.47
N ALA A 31 13.31 11.98 -10.58
CA ALA A 31 13.45 10.76 -11.37
C ALA A 31 14.87 10.61 -11.94
N ARG A 32 15.41 11.65 -12.59
CA ARG A 32 16.77 11.61 -13.15
C ARG A 32 17.88 11.53 -12.11
N ALA A 33 17.63 12.04 -10.90
CA ALA A 33 18.59 12.00 -9.81
C ALA A 33 18.46 10.76 -8.94
N ASP A 34 17.53 9.86 -9.27
CA ASP A 34 17.11 8.70 -8.49
C ASP A 34 16.91 9.01 -7.01
N ARG A 35 16.04 10.00 -6.75
CA ARG A 35 15.74 10.46 -5.39
C ARG A 35 14.25 10.48 -5.14
N TYR A 36 13.89 10.07 -3.94
CA TYR A 36 12.52 10.15 -3.46
C TYR A 36 11.94 11.55 -3.68
N CYS A 37 10.83 11.63 -4.43
CA CYS A 37 10.15 12.88 -4.71
C CYS A 37 9.15 13.18 -3.60
N ASP A 38 9.63 13.85 -2.55
CA ASP A 38 8.83 14.21 -1.39
C ASP A 38 7.78 15.25 -1.79
N ARG A 39 6.55 14.79 -2.05
CA ARG A 39 5.39 15.63 -2.36
C ARG A 39 4.52 15.89 -1.14
N ASN A 40 5.00 15.58 0.07
CA ASN A 40 4.32 15.98 1.28
C ASN A 40 4.51 17.47 1.48
N HIS A 41 3.63 18.30 0.91
CA HIS A 41 3.52 19.65 1.43
C HIS A 41 2.99 19.52 2.84
N ALA A 42 3.88 19.75 3.82
CA ALA A 42 3.44 20.09 5.17
C ALA A 42 2.31 21.09 4.99
N ILE A 43 1.13 20.73 5.48
CA ILE A 43 -0.04 21.55 5.25
C ILE A 43 0.17 22.83 6.03
N GLN A 44 0.72 23.86 5.38
CA GLN A 44 0.90 25.17 5.98
C GLN A 44 -0.46 25.87 5.93
N PHE A 45 -1.28 25.59 6.94
CA PHE A 45 -2.44 26.42 7.20
C PHE A 45 -1.96 27.67 7.93
N ARG A 46 -2.10 28.83 7.28
CA ARG A 46 -2.14 30.09 8.01
C ARG A 46 -3.29 29.98 9.00
N HIS A 47 -3.02 30.19 10.28
CA HIS A 47 -4.07 30.54 11.25
C HIS A 47 -4.76 31.80 10.72
N HIS A 48 -5.85 31.64 9.99
CA HIS A 48 -6.88 32.65 10.05
C HIS A 48 -7.59 32.38 11.36
N SER A 49 -7.42 33.30 12.30
CA SER A 49 -8.37 33.53 13.37
C SER A 49 -9.72 33.72 12.68
N LEU A 50 -10.48 32.63 12.57
CA LEU A 50 -11.91 32.72 12.34
C LEU A 50 -12.41 33.32 13.65
N THR A 51 -12.67 34.62 13.62
CA THR A 51 -13.49 35.27 14.62
C THR A 51 -14.77 34.44 14.74
N ASP A 52 -14.99 33.91 15.93
CA ASP A 52 -16.25 33.32 16.39
C ASP A 52 -17.43 34.12 15.88
N GLU A 53 -18.14 33.62 14.87
CA GLU A 53 -19.59 33.75 14.71
C GLU A 53 -20.04 32.63 13.76
N HIS A 54 -20.86 31.69 14.26
CA HIS A 54 -21.45 30.48 13.61
C HIS A 54 -20.84 29.10 13.96
N ALA A 55 -20.36 28.93 15.19
CA ALA A 55 -20.34 27.60 15.83
C ALA A 55 -21.77 27.21 16.25
N SER A 56 -22.57 26.70 15.30
CA SER A 56 -23.84 26.06 15.62
C SER A 56 -24.17 25.02 14.54
N ASN A 57 -24.05 23.74 14.91
CA ASN A 57 -24.55 22.55 14.22
C ASN A 57 -24.03 22.26 12.80
N SER A 58 -22.73 21.95 12.67
CA SER A 58 -22.27 21.12 11.55
C SER A 58 -22.45 19.63 11.91
N PRO A 59 -23.16 18.80 11.11
CA PRO A 59 -23.42 17.38 11.40
C PRO A 59 -22.19 16.46 11.51
N LEU A 60 -20.96 17.00 11.50
CA LEU A 60 -19.69 16.26 11.60
C LEU A 60 -18.99 16.35 12.96
N GLU A 61 -19.54 17.13 13.88
CA GLU A 61 -19.11 17.14 15.29
C GLU A 61 -19.84 16.09 16.13
N LEU A 62 -20.77 15.35 15.52
CA LEU A 62 -21.54 14.31 16.18
C LEU A 62 -20.62 13.16 16.65
N ASP A 63 -20.89 12.67 17.86
CA ASP A 63 -20.31 11.43 18.36
C ASP A 63 -20.58 10.30 17.36
N PRO A 64 -19.65 9.35 17.14
CA PRO A 64 -19.85 8.22 16.23
C PRO A 64 -21.21 7.51 16.41
N LYS A 65 -21.70 7.36 17.65
CA LYS A 65 -22.98 6.70 17.93
C LYS A 65 -24.19 7.48 17.42
N ASP A 66 -24.13 8.81 17.50
CA ASP A 66 -25.18 9.69 16.99
C ASP A 66 -25.14 9.73 15.47
N ALA A 67 -23.95 9.82 14.87
CA ALA A 67 -23.77 9.76 13.41
C ALA A 67 -24.31 8.45 12.81
N LEU A 68 -24.18 7.33 13.52
CA LEU A 68 -24.70 6.02 13.11
C LEU A 68 -26.23 5.93 13.12
N GLN A 69 -26.96 6.88 13.69
CA GLN A 69 -28.42 6.94 13.53
C GLN A 69 -28.83 7.33 12.11
N GLU A 70 -27.93 7.98 11.34
CA GLU A 70 -28.16 8.25 9.93
C GLU A 70 -28.00 6.96 9.10
N ALA A 71 -29.06 6.55 8.41
CA ALA A 71 -29.09 5.30 7.65
C ALA A 71 -27.98 5.19 6.59
N GLU A 72 -27.53 6.29 5.99
CA GLU A 72 -26.41 6.27 5.04
C GLU A 72 -25.07 6.00 5.72
N VAL A 73 -24.82 6.61 6.88
CA VAL A 73 -23.60 6.39 7.67
C VAL A 73 -23.55 4.95 8.19
N ALA A 74 -24.67 4.43 8.70
CA ALA A 74 -24.77 3.03 9.12
C ALA A 74 -24.49 2.06 7.95
N ARG A 75 -25.00 2.34 6.74
CA ARG A 75 -24.70 1.55 5.54
C ARG A 75 -23.21 1.58 5.18
N LEU A 76 -22.56 2.74 5.29
CA LEU A 76 -21.12 2.88 5.03
C LEU A 76 -20.27 2.13 6.05
N PHE A 77 -20.62 2.24 7.33
CA PHE A 77 -19.97 1.49 8.39
C PHE A 77 -20.11 -0.02 8.17
N HIS A 78 -21.31 -0.48 7.83
CA HIS A 78 -21.55 -1.88 7.47
C HIS A 78 -20.76 -2.32 6.24
N HIS A 79 -20.66 -1.46 5.21
CA HIS A 79 -19.88 -1.73 4.00
C HIS A 79 -18.41 -1.95 4.33
N TYR A 80 -17.82 -1.14 5.22
CA TYR A 80 -16.46 -1.37 5.70
C TYR A 80 -16.30 -2.75 6.34
N VAL A 81 -17.12 -3.07 7.34
CA VAL A 81 -17.05 -4.34 8.09
C VAL A 81 -17.19 -5.54 7.15
N ARG A 82 -18.09 -5.47 6.17
CA ARG A 82 -18.37 -6.60 5.28
C ARG A 82 -17.36 -6.77 4.13
N ASN A 83 -16.85 -5.67 3.59
CA ASN A 83 -16.17 -5.72 2.28
C ASN A 83 -14.72 -5.21 2.31
N LEU A 84 -14.36 -4.34 3.27
CA LEU A 84 -13.09 -3.62 3.23
C LEU A 84 -12.14 -3.99 4.37
N ALA A 85 -12.67 -4.34 5.54
CA ALA A 85 -11.84 -4.64 6.70
C ALA A 85 -10.87 -5.81 6.45
N SER A 86 -11.33 -6.85 5.74
CA SER A 86 -10.50 -8.01 5.41
C SER A 86 -9.32 -7.69 4.48
N TRP A 87 -9.31 -6.54 3.80
CA TRP A 87 -8.19 -6.13 2.96
C TRP A 87 -6.89 -5.97 3.75
N TYR A 88 -7.01 -5.71 5.05
CA TYR A 88 -5.90 -5.44 5.97
C TYR A 88 -5.49 -6.64 6.82
N ASP A 89 -6.30 -7.70 6.85
CA ASP A 89 -6.09 -8.84 7.77
C ASP A 89 -5.27 -9.97 7.13
N LEU A 90 -4.77 -9.77 5.90
CA LEU A 90 -4.00 -10.76 5.13
C LEU A 90 -2.77 -11.33 5.89
N SER A 91 -2.17 -10.50 6.74
CA SER A 91 -1.01 -10.84 7.58
C SER A 91 -1.33 -10.81 9.08
N ASP A 92 -2.59 -11.00 9.44
CA ASP A 92 -3.05 -10.89 10.81
C ASP A 92 -4.08 -11.97 11.15
N SER A 93 -3.60 -13.07 11.73
CA SER A 93 -4.42 -14.20 12.18
C SER A 93 -5.50 -13.81 13.20
N ALA A 94 -5.28 -12.74 13.97
CA ALA A 94 -6.27 -12.21 14.92
C ALA A 94 -7.35 -11.35 14.24
N ARG A 95 -7.12 -10.89 13.01
CA ARG A 95 -8.02 -10.09 12.18
C ARG A 95 -8.44 -8.79 12.84
N HIS A 96 -7.48 -7.97 13.26
CA HIS A 96 -7.72 -6.75 14.03
C HIS A 96 -8.50 -5.70 13.25
N PHE A 97 -8.29 -5.57 11.94
CA PHE A 97 -9.04 -4.60 11.15
C PHE A 97 -10.50 -5.01 10.99
N LEU A 98 -10.82 -6.31 10.96
CA LEU A 98 -12.20 -6.76 10.98
C LEU A 98 -12.84 -6.75 12.39
N LYS A 99 -12.13 -7.24 13.40
CA LYS A 99 -12.74 -7.52 14.72
C LYS A 99 -12.64 -6.36 15.71
N HIS A 100 -11.57 -5.57 15.64
CA HIS A 100 -11.26 -4.58 16.67
C HIS A 100 -11.43 -3.15 16.15
N VAL A 101 -10.96 -2.84 14.94
CA VAL A 101 -11.08 -1.49 14.37
C VAL A 101 -12.52 -0.96 14.32
N PRO A 102 -13.56 -1.73 13.91
CA PRO A 102 -14.93 -1.26 13.98
C PRO A 102 -15.38 -0.98 15.41
N HIS A 103 -15.00 -1.83 16.37
CA HIS A 103 -15.36 -1.64 17.76
C HIS A 103 -14.79 -0.32 18.30
N GLU A 104 -13.50 -0.07 18.07
CA GLU A 104 -12.85 1.19 18.46
C GLU A 104 -13.51 2.40 17.76
N ALA A 105 -13.87 2.27 16.49
CA ALA A 105 -14.51 3.33 15.71
C ALA A 105 -15.88 3.77 16.27
N LEU A 106 -16.55 2.95 17.10
CA LEU A 106 -17.81 3.36 17.77
C LEU A 106 -17.61 4.42 18.86
N SER A 107 -16.37 4.66 19.29
CA SER A 107 -16.03 5.65 20.32
C SER A 107 -14.86 6.57 19.95
N GLN A 108 -14.17 6.29 18.85
CA GLN A 108 -13.00 7.04 18.40
C GLN A 108 -13.33 7.85 17.14
N PRO A 109 -13.61 9.17 17.24
CA PRO A 109 -13.98 10.00 16.09
C PRO A 109 -12.94 10.01 14.97
N LEU A 110 -11.66 9.91 15.33
CA LEU A 110 -10.56 9.82 14.38
C LEU A 110 -10.73 8.59 13.46
N LEU A 111 -10.82 7.41 14.07
CA LEU A 111 -10.93 6.14 13.35
C LEU A 111 -12.27 6.02 12.62
N PHE A 112 -13.35 6.54 13.23
CA PHE A 112 -14.67 6.59 12.62
C PHE A 112 -14.66 7.36 11.29
N ASN A 113 -14.11 8.57 11.28
CA ASN A 113 -14.08 9.39 10.06
C ASN A 113 -13.21 8.76 8.98
N ALA A 114 -12.05 8.18 9.34
CA ALA A 114 -11.22 7.40 8.43
C ALA A 114 -11.98 6.21 7.80
N LEU A 115 -12.70 5.44 8.61
CA LEU A 115 -13.50 4.29 8.19
C LEU A 115 -14.61 4.69 7.23
N ILE A 116 -15.41 5.71 7.58
CA ILE A 116 -16.51 6.19 6.73
C ILE A 116 -15.98 6.79 5.43
N ALA A 117 -14.88 7.56 5.47
CA ALA A 117 -14.24 8.10 4.28
C ALA A 117 -13.85 6.99 3.30
N PHE A 118 -13.14 5.98 3.79
CA PHE A 118 -12.68 4.85 2.97
C PHE A 118 -13.86 4.05 2.38
N ALA A 119 -14.89 3.76 3.18
CA ALA A 119 -16.09 3.09 2.69
C ALA A 119 -16.83 3.89 1.61
N ALA A 120 -16.96 5.20 1.82
CA ALA A 120 -17.68 6.08 0.90
C ALA A 120 -16.94 6.23 -0.42
N ILE A 121 -15.60 6.39 -0.42
CA ILE A 121 -14.84 6.52 -1.66
C ILE A 121 -14.82 5.20 -2.45
N HIS A 122 -14.70 4.06 -1.76
CA HIS A 122 -14.78 2.76 -2.42
C HIS A 122 -16.12 2.58 -3.14
N LEU A 123 -17.24 2.87 -2.46
CA LEU A 123 -18.56 2.80 -3.11
C LEU A 123 -18.72 3.86 -4.20
N SER A 124 -18.17 5.06 -4.03
CA SER A 124 -18.13 6.11 -5.07
C SER A 124 -17.50 5.61 -6.36
N ARG A 125 -16.36 4.92 -6.25
CA ARG A 125 -15.59 4.41 -7.40
C ARG A 125 -16.18 3.16 -8.05
N THR A 126 -17.00 2.40 -7.33
CA THR A 126 -17.50 1.10 -7.80
C THR A 126 -18.98 1.11 -8.20
N LYS A 127 -19.84 1.80 -7.43
CA LYS A 127 -21.30 1.64 -7.54
C LYS A 127 -22.10 2.93 -7.46
N ALA A 128 -21.68 3.92 -6.67
CA ALA A 128 -22.50 5.07 -6.28
C ALA A 128 -21.69 6.38 -6.26
N PRO A 129 -21.39 6.99 -7.42
CA PRO A 129 -20.57 8.20 -7.54
C PRO A 129 -21.03 9.40 -6.69
N SER A 130 -22.30 9.44 -6.29
CA SER A 130 -22.84 10.47 -5.40
C SER A 130 -22.20 10.50 -4.01
N LEU A 131 -21.57 9.41 -3.57
CA LEU A 131 -20.90 9.32 -2.27
C LEU A 131 -19.57 10.07 -2.19
N GLN A 132 -19.05 10.56 -3.32
CA GLN A 132 -17.77 11.30 -3.39
C GLN A 132 -17.70 12.44 -2.37
N ALA A 133 -18.70 13.32 -2.35
CA ALA A 133 -18.71 14.49 -1.47
C ALA A 133 -18.75 14.11 0.02
N ARG A 134 -19.37 12.97 0.36
CA ARG A 134 -19.40 12.45 1.73
C ARG A 134 -18.04 11.88 2.12
N ALA A 135 -17.40 11.16 1.20
CA ALA A 135 -16.07 10.62 1.39
C ALA A 135 -15.04 11.73 1.67
N GLU A 136 -15.04 12.78 0.85
CA GLU A 136 -14.18 13.97 1.01
C GLU A 136 -14.40 14.68 2.35
N ARG A 137 -15.65 14.79 2.78
CA ARG A 137 -16.02 15.43 4.05
C ARG A 137 -15.47 14.68 5.27
N HIS A 138 -15.66 13.36 5.34
CA HIS A 138 -15.13 12.55 6.43
C HIS A 138 -13.59 12.46 6.38
N HIS A 139 -13.00 12.39 5.18
CA HIS A 139 -11.55 12.48 5.01
C HIS A 139 -11.02 13.80 5.59
N ALA A 140 -11.60 14.94 5.20
CA ALA A 140 -11.19 16.25 5.70
C ALA A 140 -11.31 16.36 7.23
N ARG A 141 -12.39 15.81 7.81
CA ARG A 141 -12.58 15.78 9.27
C ARG A 141 -11.53 14.92 9.96
N CYS A 142 -11.22 13.74 9.43
CA CYS A 142 -10.18 12.88 9.98
C CYS A 142 -8.80 13.56 9.94
N VAL A 143 -8.46 14.22 8.83
CA VAL A 143 -7.21 14.97 8.69
C VAL A 143 -7.16 16.14 9.68
N GLN A 144 -8.27 16.86 9.87
CA GLN A 144 -8.35 17.91 10.87
C GLN A 144 -8.08 17.37 12.28
N LEU A 145 -8.73 16.27 12.66
CA LEU A 145 -8.50 15.63 13.97
C LEU A 145 -7.04 15.23 14.14
N LEU A 146 -6.39 14.66 13.12
CA LEU A 146 -4.96 14.32 13.18
C LEU A 146 -4.06 15.53 13.43
N ILE A 147 -4.37 16.67 12.81
CA ILE A 147 -3.60 17.92 12.95
C ILE A 147 -3.76 18.50 14.36
N GLU A 148 -4.93 18.34 14.97
CA GLU A 148 -5.24 18.86 16.31
C GLU A 148 -4.59 18.03 17.44
N LEU A 149 -4.10 16.81 17.15
CA LEU A 149 -3.44 15.97 18.15
C LEU A 149 -2.03 16.48 18.48
N SER A 150 -1.74 16.59 19.77
CA SER A 150 -0.36 16.70 20.27
C SER A 150 0.38 15.36 20.16
N GLY A 151 1.71 15.40 20.21
CA GLY A 151 2.54 14.18 20.18
C GLY A 151 2.23 13.18 21.30
N GLU A 152 1.84 13.64 22.49
CA GLU A 152 1.44 12.75 23.59
C GLU A 152 0.07 12.10 23.36
N GLN A 153 -0.88 12.82 22.77
CA GLN A 153 -2.19 12.26 22.41
C GLN A 153 -2.07 11.23 21.29
N VAL A 154 -1.20 11.47 20.30
CA VAL A 154 -0.83 10.48 19.29
C VAL A 154 -0.31 9.20 19.95
N LYS A 155 0.61 9.35 20.92
CA LYS A 155 1.18 8.19 21.62
C LYS A 155 0.12 7.40 22.37
N ALA A 156 -0.80 8.09 23.06
CA ALA A 156 -1.89 7.48 23.78
C ALA A 156 -2.87 6.71 22.86
N LEU A 157 -3.10 7.21 21.65
CA LEU A 157 -3.93 6.53 20.65
C LEU A 157 -3.25 5.30 20.05
N GLY A 158 -1.92 5.28 19.96
CA GLY A 158 -1.13 4.13 19.50
C GLY A 158 -1.64 3.54 18.18
N GLY A 159 -2.06 2.26 18.22
CA GLY A 159 -2.59 1.55 17.05
C GLY A 159 -3.83 2.18 16.41
N ILE A 160 -4.66 2.92 17.17
CA ILE A 160 -5.84 3.62 16.64
C ILE A 160 -5.42 4.71 15.66
N ALA A 161 -4.39 5.48 16.00
CA ALA A 161 -3.87 6.53 15.12
C ALA A 161 -3.29 5.91 13.84
N LEU A 162 -2.51 4.84 13.96
CA LEU A 162 -1.92 4.16 12.80
C LEU A 162 -2.98 3.54 11.88
N ALA A 163 -3.95 2.82 12.44
CA ALA A 163 -5.06 2.26 11.67
C ALA A 163 -5.85 3.36 10.94
N SER A 164 -6.12 4.49 11.61
CA SER A 164 -6.79 5.64 10.99
C SER A 164 -6.02 6.16 9.78
N VAL A 165 -4.69 6.25 9.87
CA VAL A 165 -3.88 6.69 8.73
C VAL A 165 -3.83 5.65 7.62
N CYS A 166 -3.75 4.36 7.91
CA CYS A 166 -3.86 3.29 6.90
C CYS A 166 -5.19 3.39 6.13
N LEU A 167 -6.31 3.63 6.83
CA LEU A 167 -7.62 3.79 6.18
C LEU A 167 -7.69 5.08 5.34
N LEU A 168 -7.14 6.21 5.83
CA LEU A 168 -7.03 7.42 5.02
C LEU A 168 -6.15 7.20 3.79
N ARG A 169 -5.10 6.40 3.93
CA ARG A 169 -4.19 6.10 2.84
C ARG A 169 -4.90 5.34 1.72
N SER A 170 -5.67 4.32 2.07
CA SER A 170 -6.54 3.65 1.10
C SER A 170 -7.60 4.57 0.51
N TYR A 171 -8.13 5.53 1.29
CA TYR A 171 -9.00 6.57 0.71
C TYR A 171 -8.27 7.36 -0.39
N GLU A 172 -7.06 7.84 -0.14
CA GLU A 172 -6.29 8.64 -1.11
C GLU A 172 -6.02 7.87 -2.40
N ILE A 173 -5.63 6.59 -2.27
CA ILE A 173 -5.36 5.71 -3.41
C ILE A 173 -6.61 5.56 -4.29
N LEU A 174 -7.80 5.44 -3.70
CA LEU A 174 -9.04 5.33 -4.46
C LEU A 174 -9.58 6.70 -4.94
N ALA A 175 -9.27 7.78 -4.22
CA ALA A 175 -9.79 9.11 -4.50
C ALA A 175 -9.07 9.79 -5.66
N GLU A 176 -7.78 9.55 -5.84
CA GLU A 176 -6.96 10.24 -6.84
C GLU A 176 -6.50 9.28 -7.95
N ASP A 177 -6.50 9.74 -9.21
CA ASP A 177 -5.86 8.99 -10.31
C ASP A 177 -4.34 8.89 -10.13
N PHE A 178 -3.80 9.79 -9.30
CA PHE A 178 -2.42 9.85 -8.92
C PHE A 178 -2.30 9.68 -7.41
N ASP A 179 -1.73 8.57 -6.96
CA ASP A 179 -1.45 8.36 -5.55
C ASP A 179 -0.41 9.39 -5.04
N PRO A 180 -0.83 10.40 -4.26
CA PRO A 180 0.03 11.52 -3.92
C PRO A 180 1.02 11.17 -2.80
N ASN A 181 0.89 9.96 -2.23
CA ASN A 181 1.69 9.48 -1.13
C ASN A 181 1.70 10.39 0.12
N ARG A 182 0.69 11.25 0.32
CA ARG A 182 0.78 12.36 1.31
C ARG A 182 0.80 11.84 2.74
N HIS A 183 -0.10 10.94 3.09
CA HIS A 183 -0.24 10.53 4.48
C HIS A 183 0.77 9.49 4.94
N LEU A 184 1.51 8.88 4.01
CA LEU A 184 2.49 7.85 4.36
C LEU A 184 3.63 8.44 5.23
N SER A 185 4.18 9.62 4.91
CA SER A 185 5.16 10.23 5.83
C SER A 185 4.54 10.75 7.14
N GLY A 186 3.23 10.95 7.18
CA GLY A 186 2.48 11.32 8.39
C GLY A 186 2.27 10.14 9.33
N ALA A 187 1.76 9.01 8.82
CA ALA A 187 1.71 7.73 9.53
C ALA A 187 3.10 7.33 10.04
N TYR A 188 4.13 7.52 9.20
CA TYR A 188 5.52 7.33 9.57
C TYR A 188 5.90 8.16 10.80
N ALA A 189 5.59 9.46 10.86
CA ALA A 189 5.93 10.27 12.04
C ALA A 189 5.19 9.81 13.30
N LEU A 190 3.95 9.33 13.17
CA LEU A 190 3.15 8.81 14.27
C LEU A 190 3.71 7.46 14.78
N ALA A 191 4.01 6.52 13.88
CA ALA A 191 4.61 5.21 14.18
C ALA A 191 6.09 5.31 14.63
N ALA A 192 6.86 6.24 14.07
CA ALA A 192 8.29 6.43 14.35
C ALA A 192 8.56 7.17 15.67
N SER A 193 7.57 7.85 16.24
CA SER A 193 7.71 8.51 17.55
C SER A 193 7.84 7.53 18.73
N GLN A 194 7.69 6.22 18.48
CA GLN A 194 7.75 5.15 19.47
C GLN A 194 8.87 4.14 19.17
N GLY A 195 9.28 3.39 20.19
CA GLY A 195 9.78 2.02 20.01
C GLY A 195 8.57 1.15 19.70
N LEU A 196 8.57 0.49 18.54
CA LEU A 196 7.44 -0.32 18.10
C LEU A 196 7.52 -1.69 18.77
N ASP A 197 6.67 -1.94 19.77
CA ASP A 197 6.46 -3.29 20.25
C ASP A 197 5.54 -4.04 19.28
N LEU A 198 6.17 -4.86 18.44
CA LEU A 198 5.49 -5.71 17.46
C LEU A 198 5.47 -7.18 17.90
N SER A 199 5.87 -7.48 19.13
CA SER A 199 5.96 -8.86 19.63
C SER A 199 4.59 -9.51 19.73
N ALA A 200 3.59 -8.77 20.23
CA ALA A 200 2.23 -9.27 20.43
C ALA A 200 1.28 -8.85 19.29
N PRO A 201 0.30 -9.72 18.93
CA PRO A 201 -0.82 -9.34 18.06
C PRO A 201 -1.55 -8.11 18.62
N SER A 202 -1.65 -7.06 17.81
CA SER A 202 -2.31 -5.80 18.17
C SER A 202 -2.72 -5.02 16.93
N ILE A 203 -3.63 -4.04 17.10
CA ILE A 203 -3.96 -3.07 16.03
C ILE A 203 -2.69 -2.34 15.55
N LEU A 204 -1.76 -2.04 16.47
CA LEU A 204 -0.48 -1.40 16.12
C LEU A 204 0.35 -2.29 15.19
N ARG A 205 0.49 -3.59 15.51
CA ARG A 205 1.24 -4.55 14.69
C ARG A 205 0.60 -4.74 13.31
N ALA A 206 -0.71 -4.95 13.27
CA ALA A 206 -1.45 -5.07 12.02
C ALA A 206 -1.33 -3.80 11.17
N GLY A 207 -1.47 -2.62 11.80
CA GLY A 207 -1.34 -1.33 11.13
C GLY A 207 0.06 -1.10 10.57
N PHE A 208 1.12 -1.47 11.31
CA PHE A 208 2.50 -1.32 10.87
C PHE A 208 2.78 -2.12 9.59
N PHE A 209 2.39 -3.38 9.55
CA PHE A 209 2.65 -4.21 8.38
C PHE A 209 1.78 -3.84 7.18
N ASN A 210 0.55 -3.37 7.38
CA ASN A 210 -0.25 -2.79 6.30
C ASN A 210 0.40 -1.53 5.72
N TYR A 211 0.82 -0.61 6.60
CA TYR A 211 1.56 0.57 6.20
C TYR A 211 2.82 0.22 5.41
N LEU A 212 3.61 -0.75 5.88
CA LEU A 212 4.85 -1.16 5.21
C LEU A 212 4.58 -1.75 3.83
N ARG A 213 3.52 -2.55 3.66
CA ARG A 213 3.11 -3.08 2.36
C ARG A 213 2.63 -2.00 1.40
N GLU A 214 1.93 -0.99 1.90
CA GLU A 214 1.54 0.18 1.10
C GLU A 214 2.77 0.99 0.64
N ASP A 215 3.76 1.17 1.52
CA ASP A 215 5.04 1.82 1.18
C ASP A 215 5.83 1.02 0.14
N ILE A 216 5.94 -0.30 0.33
CA ILE A 216 6.53 -1.22 -0.66
C ILE A 216 5.79 -1.10 -2.00
N THR A 217 4.45 -1.12 -1.99
CA THR A 217 3.66 -1.01 -3.22
C THR A 217 3.98 0.28 -3.96
N PHE A 218 4.01 1.41 -3.25
CA PHE A 218 4.39 2.69 -3.83
C PHE A 218 5.82 2.66 -4.39
N SER A 219 6.77 2.09 -3.63
CA SER A 219 8.17 1.95 -4.04
C SER A 219 8.36 1.06 -5.26
N LEU A 220 7.63 -0.05 -5.38
CA LEU A 220 7.66 -0.93 -6.56
C LEU A 220 7.12 -0.24 -7.81
N ILE A 221 6.02 0.52 -7.67
CA ILE A 221 5.42 1.28 -8.76
C ILE A 221 6.36 2.38 -9.24
N THR A 222 6.92 3.15 -8.30
CA THR A 222 7.72 4.35 -8.61
C THR A 222 9.20 4.06 -8.78
N ARG A 223 9.69 2.87 -8.41
CA ARG A 223 11.10 2.49 -8.33
C ARG A 223 11.88 3.48 -7.47
N GLN A 224 11.36 3.76 -6.29
CA GLN A 224 11.95 4.69 -5.32
C GLN A 224 12.10 4.00 -3.97
N PRO A 225 13.07 4.36 -3.13
CA PRO A 225 13.21 3.75 -1.82
C PRO A 225 11.96 4.01 -0.97
N LEU A 226 11.75 3.18 0.05
CA LEU A 226 10.66 3.34 1.00
C LEU A 226 10.77 4.68 1.70
N LYS A 227 9.63 5.19 2.17
CA LYS A 227 9.65 6.30 3.13
C LYS A 227 10.13 5.88 4.50
N LEU A 228 9.89 4.62 4.87
CA LEU A 228 10.36 4.06 6.12
C LEU A 228 11.90 3.96 6.14
N ASP A 229 12.52 4.57 7.16
CA ASP A 229 13.97 4.53 7.39
C ASP A 229 14.46 3.07 7.54
N SER A 230 15.56 2.74 6.87
CA SER A 230 16.18 1.41 6.90
C SER A 230 16.54 0.95 8.32
N LYS A 231 16.94 1.86 9.22
CA LYS A 231 17.21 1.51 10.63
C LYS A 231 16.00 0.98 11.38
N ARG A 232 14.79 1.31 10.91
CA ARG A 232 13.52 0.86 11.50
C ARG A 232 13.05 -0.47 10.93
N LEU A 233 13.75 -1.02 9.92
CA LEU A 233 13.54 -2.37 9.41
C LEU A 233 14.37 -3.42 10.16
N ASP A 234 15.25 -3.00 11.07
CA ASP A 234 16.03 -3.89 11.96
C ASP A 234 15.17 -4.34 13.15
N ILE A 235 14.04 -4.97 12.83
CA ILE A 235 13.10 -5.54 13.78
C ILE A 235 13.38 -7.03 13.89
N GLU A 236 13.64 -7.51 15.11
CA GLU A 236 13.54 -8.93 15.43
C GLU A 236 12.06 -9.31 15.47
N TYR A 237 11.68 -10.27 14.64
CA TYR A 237 10.30 -10.67 14.49
C TYR A 237 10.24 -12.20 14.42
N ASP A 238 9.58 -12.78 15.41
CA ASP A 238 9.46 -14.23 15.55
C ASP A 238 8.09 -14.70 15.04
N PRO A 239 8.02 -15.43 13.92
CA PRO A 239 6.74 -15.82 13.33
C PRO A 239 6.11 -16.99 14.08
N VAL A 240 4.88 -16.83 14.56
CA VAL A 240 4.11 -17.88 15.25
C VAL A 240 3.07 -18.51 14.34
N THR A 241 2.47 -17.71 13.45
CA THR A 241 1.40 -18.11 12.52
C THR A 241 1.84 -18.02 11.07
N ASP A 242 1.09 -18.63 10.16
CA ASP A 242 1.37 -18.53 8.72
C ASP A 242 1.28 -17.07 8.23
N GLU A 243 0.35 -16.29 8.78
CA GLU A 243 0.23 -14.85 8.56
C GLU A 243 1.46 -14.06 9.01
N ASP A 244 2.14 -14.50 10.07
CA ASP A 244 3.39 -13.87 10.51
C ASP A 244 4.53 -14.15 9.50
N GLN A 245 4.50 -15.26 8.75
CA GLN A 245 5.47 -15.47 7.66
C GLN A 245 5.31 -14.45 6.53
N LEU A 246 4.10 -13.92 6.30
CA LEU A 246 3.91 -12.80 5.38
C LEU A 246 4.54 -11.50 5.93
N ASN A 247 4.52 -11.29 7.24
CA ASN A 247 5.21 -10.18 7.88
C ASN A 247 6.74 -10.30 7.73
N VAL A 248 7.29 -11.51 7.87
CA VAL A 248 8.72 -11.79 7.59
C VAL A 248 9.05 -11.52 6.12
N ALA A 249 8.24 -12.04 5.17
CA ALA A 249 8.40 -11.77 3.74
C ALA A 249 8.39 -10.26 3.43
N THR A 250 7.49 -9.52 4.08
CA THR A 250 7.37 -8.06 3.98
C THR A 250 8.65 -7.36 4.42
N LEU A 251 9.27 -7.78 5.54
CA LEU A 251 10.53 -7.20 6.03
C LEU A 251 11.71 -7.50 5.08
N HIS A 252 11.80 -8.72 4.54
CA HIS A 252 12.82 -9.05 3.55
C HIS A 252 12.68 -8.19 2.30
N LEU A 253 11.48 -8.10 1.74
CA LEU A 253 11.21 -7.27 0.57
C LEU A 253 11.48 -5.80 0.85
N ALA A 254 11.09 -5.28 2.03
CA ALA A 254 11.36 -3.90 2.42
C ALA A 254 12.85 -3.57 2.43
N ARG A 255 13.68 -4.45 3.02
CA ARG A 255 15.14 -4.29 3.06
C ARG A 255 15.72 -4.29 1.66
N ILE A 256 15.33 -5.24 0.82
CA ILE A 256 15.79 -5.36 -0.57
C ILE A 256 15.39 -4.11 -1.39
N VAL A 257 14.14 -3.67 -1.30
CA VAL A 257 13.64 -2.46 -1.96
C VAL A 257 14.43 -1.22 -1.53
N ASN A 258 14.67 -1.04 -0.23
CA ASN A 258 15.43 0.10 0.28
C ASN A 258 16.88 0.10 -0.18
N THR A 259 17.55 -1.06 -0.16
CA THR A 259 18.93 -1.17 -0.61
C THR A 259 19.05 -0.97 -2.12
N ALA A 260 18.18 -1.62 -2.91
CA ALA A 260 18.16 -1.54 -4.36
C ALA A 260 17.82 -0.13 -4.86
N PHE A 261 16.64 0.39 -4.49
CA PHE A 261 16.17 1.69 -4.99
C PHE A 261 16.80 2.87 -4.25
N GLY A 262 17.54 2.62 -3.17
CA GLY A 262 18.41 3.62 -2.54
C GLY A 262 19.78 3.77 -3.22
N GLY A 263 20.07 2.98 -4.26
CA GLY A 263 21.37 2.97 -4.95
C GLY A 263 22.51 2.41 -4.09
N GLN A 264 22.19 1.59 -3.09
CA GLN A 264 23.15 1.03 -2.12
C GLN A 264 23.43 -0.45 -2.37
N LEU A 265 22.82 -1.07 -3.38
CA LEU A 265 23.01 -2.47 -3.70
C LEU A 265 24.33 -2.67 -4.46
N THR A 266 25.24 -3.43 -3.86
CA THR A 266 26.54 -3.85 -4.36
C THR A 266 26.54 -5.36 -4.59
N ALA A 267 27.53 -5.90 -5.31
CA ALA A 267 27.65 -7.34 -5.49
C ALA A 267 27.68 -8.09 -4.13
N ASP A 268 28.49 -7.59 -3.19
CA ASP A 268 28.67 -8.21 -1.88
C ASP A 268 27.37 -8.25 -1.05
N ASN A 269 26.67 -7.11 -0.93
CA ASN A 269 25.45 -7.08 -0.13
C ASN A 269 24.25 -7.70 -0.85
N SER A 270 24.27 -7.78 -2.18
CA SER A 270 23.27 -8.47 -2.97
C SER A 270 23.28 -9.98 -2.68
N HIS A 271 24.47 -10.60 -2.65
CA HIS A 271 24.60 -12.02 -2.26
C HIS A 271 24.16 -12.27 -0.82
N VAL A 272 24.42 -11.34 0.11
CA VAL A 272 23.95 -11.46 1.49
C VAL A 272 22.43 -11.40 1.56
N LEU A 273 21.80 -10.44 0.88
CA LEU A 273 20.34 -10.31 0.83
C LEU A 273 19.68 -11.52 0.18
N GLU A 274 20.26 -12.03 -0.91
CA GLU A 274 19.83 -13.24 -1.60
C GLU A 274 19.92 -14.46 -0.69
N SER A 275 21.09 -14.70 -0.10
CA SER A 275 21.31 -15.85 0.79
C SER A 275 20.33 -15.85 1.96
N ARG A 276 20.04 -14.67 2.54
CA ARG A 276 19.06 -14.53 3.62
C ARG A 276 17.63 -14.79 3.15
N LEU A 277 17.28 -14.34 1.95
CA LEU A 277 15.97 -14.56 1.35
C LEU A 277 15.74 -16.05 1.06
N GLU A 278 16.71 -16.71 0.43
CA GLU A 278 16.63 -18.14 0.10
C GLU A 278 16.63 -19.00 1.36
N GLN A 279 17.49 -18.72 2.34
CA GLN A 279 17.50 -19.43 3.62
C GLN A 279 16.14 -19.36 4.33
N TRP A 280 15.53 -18.17 4.38
CA TRP A 280 14.19 -18.01 4.94
C TRP A 280 13.15 -18.80 4.13
N HIS A 281 13.15 -18.65 2.80
CA HIS A 281 12.19 -19.33 1.94
C HIS A 281 12.30 -20.87 2.04
N ASP A 282 13.51 -21.41 2.10
CA ASP A 282 13.77 -22.85 2.26
C ASP A 282 13.37 -23.37 3.64
N SER A 283 13.32 -22.50 4.66
CA SER A 283 12.82 -22.84 5.99
C SER A 283 11.29 -22.89 6.10
N LEU A 284 10.56 -22.39 5.10
CA LEU A 284 9.10 -22.38 5.13
C LEU A 284 8.55 -23.81 5.17
N PRO A 285 7.50 -24.08 5.97
CA PRO A 285 6.83 -25.37 5.98
C PRO A 285 6.34 -25.81 4.59
N ALA A 286 6.25 -27.12 4.36
CA ALA A 286 5.86 -27.67 3.07
C ALA A 286 4.48 -27.19 2.57
N HIS A 287 3.56 -26.82 3.48
CA HIS A 287 2.23 -26.31 3.13
C HIS A 287 2.22 -24.90 2.54
N PHE A 288 3.34 -24.17 2.59
CA PHE A 288 3.53 -22.94 1.82
C PHE A 288 3.74 -23.20 0.33
N ARG A 289 3.94 -24.46 -0.09
CA ARG A 289 3.98 -24.81 -1.51
C ARG A 289 2.57 -24.92 -2.09
N PRO A 290 2.37 -24.63 -3.38
CA PRO A 290 1.10 -24.82 -4.04
C PRO A 290 0.64 -26.28 -3.96
N TYR A 291 -0.64 -26.49 -3.64
CA TYR A 291 -1.26 -27.82 -3.74
C TYR A 291 -1.76 -28.12 -5.16
N HIS A 292 -1.89 -27.09 -6.00
CA HIS A 292 -2.21 -27.21 -7.42
C HIS A 292 -1.30 -26.28 -8.23
N ASP A 293 -0.73 -26.83 -9.29
CA ASP A 293 0.16 -26.12 -10.21
C ASP A 293 -0.02 -26.67 -11.62
N SER A 294 -0.72 -25.92 -12.48
CA SER A 294 -0.93 -26.32 -13.87
C SER A 294 -0.47 -25.23 -14.82
N ALA A 295 0.44 -25.59 -15.73
CA ALA A 295 0.93 -24.72 -16.80
C ALA A 295 -0.18 -24.30 -17.77
N GLU A 296 -1.19 -25.17 -17.98
CA GLU A 296 -2.34 -24.95 -18.85
C GLU A 296 -3.59 -24.74 -17.99
N GLY A 297 -3.91 -23.50 -17.63
CA GLY A 297 -5.22 -23.18 -17.07
C GLY A 297 -6.30 -23.34 -18.14
N SER A 298 -7.50 -23.79 -17.77
CA SER A 298 -8.67 -23.94 -18.65
C SER A 298 -8.99 -22.65 -19.43
N GLY A 299 -8.34 -22.44 -20.58
CA GLY A 299 -8.45 -21.23 -21.42
C GLY A 299 -7.69 -19.99 -20.94
N SER A 300 -6.74 -20.11 -19.98
CA SER A 300 -5.92 -18.98 -19.49
C SER A 300 -4.48 -19.11 -19.98
N VAL A 301 -3.87 -18.00 -20.43
CA VAL A 301 -2.45 -17.95 -20.83
C VAL A 301 -1.49 -17.99 -19.64
N PHE A 302 -1.96 -17.60 -18.45
CA PHE A 302 -1.19 -17.72 -17.20
C PHE A 302 -1.46 -19.07 -16.52
N PRO A 303 -0.46 -19.64 -15.82
CA PRO A 303 -0.63 -20.87 -15.07
C PRO A 303 -1.63 -20.68 -13.93
N THR A 304 -2.32 -21.76 -13.57
CA THR A 304 -3.19 -21.77 -12.37
C THR A 304 -2.41 -22.33 -11.20
N VAL A 305 -2.26 -21.53 -10.14
CA VAL A 305 -1.45 -21.82 -8.97
C VAL A 305 -2.27 -21.63 -7.72
N ARG A 306 -2.61 -22.72 -7.02
CA ARG A 306 -3.44 -22.65 -5.80
C ARG A 306 -2.63 -23.07 -4.59
N MET A 307 -2.71 -22.25 -3.55
CA MET A 307 -2.01 -22.41 -2.27
C MET A 307 -3.03 -22.47 -1.16
N LEU A 308 -2.63 -23.04 -0.02
CA LEU A 308 -3.56 -23.44 1.04
C LEU A 308 -4.26 -22.24 1.70
N ALA A 309 -3.58 -21.10 1.82
CA ALA A 309 -4.12 -19.86 2.38
C ALA A 309 -3.72 -18.62 1.56
N GLU A 310 -4.48 -17.54 1.75
CA GLU A 310 -4.23 -16.24 1.11
C GLU A 310 -2.85 -15.66 1.44
N CYS A 311 -2.41 -15.79 2.69
CA CYS A 311 -1.08 -15.33 3.12
C CYS A 311 0.05 -16.06 2.38
N HIS A 312 -0.12 -17.35 2.04
CA HIS A 312 0.87 -18.12 1.28
C HIS A 312 1.05 -17.57 -0.14
N ALA A 313 -0.06 -17.16 -0.77
CA ALA A 313 -0.04 -16.52 -2.08
C ALA A 313 0.78 -15.24 -2.07
N SER A 314 0.56 -14.38 -1.07
CA SER A 314 1.28 -13.12 -0.94
C SER A 314 2.73 -13.30 -0.48
N VAL A 315 3.03 -14.33 0.31
CA VAL A 315 4.41 -14.75 0.60
C VAL A 315 5.15 -15.09 -0.70
N ALA A 316 4.54 -15.89 -1.57
CA ALA A 316 5.12 -16.22 -2.87
C ALA A 316 5.25 -15.00 -3.78
N HIS A 317 4.28 -14.09 -3.81
CA HIS A 317 4.39 -12.82 -4.54
C HIS A 317 5.61 -12.02 -4.08
N TYR A 318 5.78 -11.86 -2.77
CA TYR A 318 6.83 -11.00 -2.21
C TYR A 318 8.22 -11.62 -2.38
N TYR A 319 8.33 -12.93 -2.24
CA TYR A 319 9.53 -13.68 -2.55
C TYR A 319 9.94 -13.52 -4.03
N LEU A 320 9.01 -13.70 -4.98
CA LEU A 320 9.31 -13.57 -6.42
C LEU A 320 9.73 -12.14 -6.81
N VAL A 321 9.12 -11.12 -6.21
CA VAL A 321 9.55 -9.72 -6.41
C VAL A 321 10.95 -9.51 -5.85
N ALA A 322 11.21 -9.98 -4.63
CA ALA A 322 12.51 -9.86 -3.98
C ALA A 322 13.63 -10.51 -4.82
N LYS A 323 13.41 -11.74 -5.31
CA LYS A 323 14.33 -12.40 -6.26
C LYS A 323 14.54 -11.58 -7.52
N SER A 324 13.45 -11.05 -8.10
CA SER A 324 13.52 -10.26 -9.33
C SER A 324 14.39 -9.02 -9.15
N ILE A 325 14.24 -8.30 -8.04
CA ILE A 325 15.04 -7.11 -7.72
C ILE A 325 16.52 -7.48 -7.56
N VAL A 326 16.82 -8.53 -6.80
CA VAL A 326 18.19 -9.00 -6.56
C VAL A 326 18.86 -9.42 -7.87
N ALA A 327 18.21 -10.26 -8.67
CA ALA A 327 18.74 -10.77 -9.93
C ALA A 327 19.05 -9.65 -10.93
N MET A 328 18.17 -8.64 -11.02
CA MET A 328 18.38 -7.45 -11.86
C MET A 328 19.67 -6.67 -11.55
N HIS A 329 20.19 -6.79 -10.32
CA HIS A 329 21.40 -6.08 -9.88
C HIS A 329 22.66 -6.95 -9.85
N GLN A 330 22.55 -8.26 -10.08
CA GLN A 330 23.67 -9.20 -10.03
C GLN A 330 24.29 -9.53 -11.40
N ALA A 331 23.59 -9.34 -12.53
CA ALA A 331 23.94 -10.07 -13.75
C ALA A 331 24.29 -9.26 -15.01
N GLN A 332 25.10 -9.92 -15.86
CA GLN A 332 25.20 -9.69 -17.29
C GLN A 332 23.91 -10.13 -18.02
N GLU A 333 23.49 -9.37 -19.03
CA GLU A 333 22.09 -9.23 -19.52
C GLU A 333 21.34 -10.50 -19.99
N GLY A 334 22.03 -11.62 -20.30
CA GLY A 334 21.44 -12.75 -21.03
C GLY A 334 20.62 -13.76 -20.20
N SER A 335 21.22 -14.38 -19.17
CA SER A 335 20.59 -15.47 -18.40
C SER A 335 19.44 -14.98 -17.51
N VAL A 336 19.62 -13.82 -16.89
CA VAL A 336 18.66 -13.27 -15.92
C VAL A 336 17.33 -12.89 -16.56
N ARG A 337 17.32 -12.54 -17.86
CA ARG A 337 16.09 -12.17 -18.54
C ARG A 337 15.09 -13.34 -18.67
N ALA A 338 15.59 -14.57 -18.81
CA ALA A 338 14.75 -15.78 -18.87
C ALA A 338 14.14 -16.08 -17.50
N ASP A 339 14.93 -15.98 -16.44
CA ASP A 339 14.47 -16.20 -15.06
C ASP A 339 13.40 -15.17 -14.65
N LEU A 340 13.65 -13.89 -14.92
CA LEU A 340 12.71 -12.81 -14.65
C LEU A 340 11.37 -13.01 -15.37
N HIS A 341 11.42 -13.47 -16.62
CA HIS A 341 10.22 -13.81 -17.37
C HIS A 341 9.44 -14.95 -16.70
N CYS A 342 10.11 -16.06 -16.36
CA CYS A 342 9.51 -17.20 -15.69
C CYS A 342 8.86 -16.80 -14.36
N TRP A 343 9.56 -15.99 -13.55
CA TRP A 343 9.03 -15.48 -12.28
C TRP A 343 7.87 -14.52 -12.47
N ALA A 344 7.89 -13.67 -13.50
CA ALA A 344 6.77 -12.79 -13.82
C ALA A 344 5.51 -13.57 -14.23
N VAL A 345 5.66 -14.59 -15.07
CA VAL A 345 4.57 -15.51 -15.45
C VAL A 345 4.00 -16.20 -14.22
N ARG A 346 4.89 -16.71 -13.36
CA ARG A 346 4.50 -17.39 -12.13
C ARG A 346 3.76 -16.46 -11.16
N LEU A 347 4.29 -15.27 -10.93
CA LEU A 347 3.70 -14.25 -10.06
C LEU A 347 2.31 -13.86 -10.54
N CYS A 348 2.13 -13.64 -11.84
CA CYS A 348 0.83 -13.35 -12.44
C CYS A 348 -0.13 -14.55 -12.32
N GLY A 349 0.35 -15.77 -12.56
CA GLY A 349 -0.44 -16.99 -12.37
C GLY A 349 -0.96 -17.16 -10.95
N ILE A 350 -0.11 -16.90 -9.94
CA ILE A 350 -0.54 -16.84 -8.55
C ILE A 350 -1.58 -15.74 -8.38
N ALA A 351 -1.30 -14.50 -8.81
CA ALA A 351 -2.22 -13.36 -8.63
C ALA A 351 -3.61 -13.60 -9.22
N PHE A 352 -3.69 -14.29 -10.36
CA PHE A 352 -4.95 -14.54 -11.08
C PHE A 352 -5.66 -15.84 -10.69
N SER A 353 -5.08 -16.61 -9.77
CA SER A 353 -5.71 -17.80 -9.18
C SER A 353 -6.53 -17.48 -7.93
N TYR A 354 -6.52 -16.23 -7.46
CA TYR A 354 -7.29 -15.74 -6.31
C TYR A 354 -8.22 -14.61 -6.75
N ASP A 355 -9.45 -14.66 -6.25
CA ASP A 355 -10.49 -13.67 -6.43
C ASP A 355 -10.80 -12.90 -5.13
N THR A 356 -9.98 -13.11 -4.08
CA THR A 356 -10.21 -12.50 -2.78
C THR A 356 -9.62 -11.10 -2.71
N PRO A 357 -10.38 -10.10 -2.23
CA PRO A 357 -9.92 -8.71 -2.24
C PRO A 357 -8.62 -8.47 -1.48
N ALA A 358 -8.38 -9.20 -0.38
CA ALA A 358 -7.16 -9.08 0.43
C ALA A 358 -5.89 -9.41 -0.38
N VAL A 359 -5.92 -10.50 -1.15
CA VAL A 359 -4.83 -10.86 -2.05
C VAL A 359 -4.73 -9.86 -3.20
N ILE A 360 -5.88 -9.47 -3.78
CA ILE A 360 -5.94 -8.55 -4.93
C ILE A 360 -5.24 -7.22 -4.67
N VAL A 361 -5.59 -6.55 -3.57
CA VAL A 361 -5.02 -5.23 -3.29
C VAL A 361 -3.54 -5.26 -2.93
N ASN A 362 -3.04 -6.40 -2.43
CA ASN A 362 -1.64 -6.57 -2.05
C ASN A 362 -0.74 -7.03 -3.22
N TRP A 363 -1.28 -7.61 -4.30
CA TRP A 363 -0.47 -8.01 -5.46
C TRP A 363 -0.31 -6.92 -6.52
N PHE A 364 -1.06 -5.81 -6.50
CA PHE A 364 -0.93 -4.74 -7.50
C PHE A 364 0.51 -4.20 -7.61
N GLY A 365 1.17 -3.95 -6.48
CA GLY A 365 2.59 -3.57 -6.44
C GLY A 365 3.49 -4.63 -7.10
N PRO A 366 3.50 -5.88 -6.60
CA PRO A 366 4.21 -7.00 -7.20
C PRO A 366 4.01 -7.17 -8.71
N VAL A 367 2.76 -7.19 -9.19
CA VAL A 367 2.43 -7.35 -10.62
C VAL A 367 2.88 -6.14 -11.43
N SER A 368 2.72 -4.92 -10.91
CA SER A 368 3.18 -3.71 -11.61
C SER A 368 4.70 -3.69 -11.81
N TYR A 369 5.46 -4.28 -10.88
CA TYR A 369 6.91 -4.37 -10.97
C TYR A 369 7.36 -5.51 -11.88
N CYS A 370 6.97 -6.75 -11.56
CA CYS A 370 7.44 -7.94 -12.28
C CYS A 370 6.77 -8.13 -13.64
N GLY A 371 5.56 -7.63 -13.86
CA GLY A 371 4.85 -7.73 -15.14
C GLY A 371 5.63 -7.10 -16.31
N ARG A 372 6.56 -6.18 -16.02
CA ARG A 372 7.50 -5.61 -16.99
C ARG A 372 8.35 -6.66 -17.70
N TYR A 373 8.65 -7.78 -17.04
CA TYR A 373 9.49 -8.85 -17.58
C TYR A 373 8.75 -9.90 -18.42
N LEU A 374 7.43 -9.73 -18.64
CA LEU A 374 6.68 -10.55 -19.59
C LEU A 374 7.16 -10.29 -21.02
N GLN A 375 7.49 -11.36 -21.75
CA GLN A 375 8.05 -11.27 -23.10
C GLN A 375 7.00 -11.55 -24.18
N ASP A 376 6.03 -12.43 -23.92
CA ASP A 376 5.01 -12.79 -24.89
C ASP A 376 3.86 -11.78 -24.93
N GLU A 377 3.45 -11.39 -26.14
CA GLU A 377 2.36 -10.45 -26.39
C GLU A 377 1.01 -10.95 -25.84
N SER A 378 0.78 -12.27 -25.87
CA SER A 378 -0.43 -12.89 -25.33
C SER A 378 -0.54 -12.71 -23.81
N LEU A 379 0.57 -12.90 -23.07
CA LEU A 379 0.66 -12.68 -21.63
C LEU A 379 0.49 -11.20 -21.29
N GLN A 380 1.15 -10.32 -22.04
CA GLN A 380 1.02 -8.86 -21.87
C GLN A 380 -0.43 -8.41 -22.05
N THR A 381 -1.08 -8.85 -23.13
CA THR A 381 -2.48 -8.54 -23.44
C THR A 381 -3.42 -9.04 -22.34
N ASP A 382 -3.24 -10.29 -21.89
CA ASP A 382 -4.08 -10.87 -20.85
C ASP A 382 -3.88 -10.20 -19.49
N LEU A 383 -2.65 -9.81 -19.15
CA LEU A 383 -2.33 -9.02 -17.96
C LEU A 383 -3.11 -7.69 -17.98
N ILE A 384 -3.06 -6.94 -19.09
CA ILE A 384 -3.80 -5.67 -19.20
C ILE A 384 -5.31 -5.90 -19.04
N ARG A 385 -5.86 -6.92 -19.71
CA ARG A 385 -7.28 -7.28 -19.62
C ARG A 385 -7.69 -7.57 -18.18
N ARG A 386 -6.87 -8.34 -17.44
CA ARG A 386 -7.15 -8.69 -16.04
C ARG A 386 -7.04 -7.48 -15.11
N LEU A 387 -6.01 -6.64 -15.24
CA LEU A 387 -5.87 -5.40 -14.48
C LEU A 387 -7.11 -4.50 -14.64
N GLN A 388 -7.61 -4.35 -15.87
CA GLN A 388 -8.83 -3.58 -16.15
C GLN A 388 -10.07 -4.18 -15.48
N SER A 389 -10.20 -5.51 -15.42
CA SER A 389 -11.33 -6.16 -14.76
C SER A 389 -11.37 -5.87 -13.26
N TYR A 390 -10.23 -5.93 -12.57
CA TYR A 390 -10.16 -5.69 -11.13
C TYR A 390 -10.42 -4.23 -10.72
N LYS A 391 -10.21 -3.27 -11.62
CA LYS A 391 -10.59 -1.86 -11.39
C LYS A 391 -12.06 -1.73 -11.03
N LYS A 392 -12.94 -2.51 -11.68
CA LYS A 392 -14.38 -2.43 -11.49
C LYS A 392 -14.81 -2.83 -10.08
N ASP A 393 -14.14 -3.84 -9.53
CA ASP A 393 -14.53 -4.44 -8.25
C ASP A 393 -13.84 -3.79 -7.04
N THR A 394 -12.60 -3.32 -7.22
CA THR A 394 -11.78 -2.73 -6.14
C THR A 394 -11.78 -1.20 -6.15
N GLY A 395 -12.15 -0.57 -7.26
CA GLY A 395 -11.97 0.87 -7.46
C GLY A 395 -10.52 1.31 -7.65
N TRP A 396 -9.56 0.38 -7.71
CA TRP A 396 -8.12 0.70 -7.72
C TRP A 396 -7.70 1.41 -9.04
N PRO A 397 -6.85 2.46 -8.98
CA PRO A 397 -6.45 3.23 -10.16
C PRO A 397 -5.38 2.51 -11.01
N VAL A 398 -5.77 1.46 -11.73
CA VAL A 398 -4.83 0.61 -12.50
C VAL A 398 -4.28 1.23 -13.80
N GLN A 399 -4.90 2.31 -14.32
CA GLN A 399 -4.62 2.81 -15.68
C GLN A 399 -3.16 3.20 -15.86
N ARG A 400 -2.59 3.88 -14.87
CA ARG A 400 -1.19 4.30 -14.90
C ARG A 400 -0.23 3.12 -14.95
N PHE A 401 -0.54 2.02 -14.26
CA PHE A 401 0.30 0.82 -14.26
C PHE A 401 0.27 0.16 -15.64
N ILE A 402 -0.91 0.12 -16.26
CA ILE A 402 -1.09 -0.34 -17.63
C ILE A 402 -0.25 0.50 -18.60
N ASP A 403 -0.27 1.82 -18.45
CA ASP A 403 0.49 2.72 -19.32
C ASP A 403 2.00 2.58 -19.13
N ASP A 404 2.48 2.44 -17.89
CA ASP A 404 3.90 2.19 -17.58
C ASP A 404 4.38 0.82 -18.11
N LEU A 405 3.57 -0.23 -17.96
CA LEU A 405 3.85 -1.56 -18.52
C LEU A 405 3.96 -1.50 -20.05
N LYS A 406 2.97 -0.89 -20.73
CA LYS A 406 2.99 -0.74 -22.19
C LYS A 406 4.21 0.03 -22.67
N LYS A 407 4.54 1.13 -21.99
CA LYS A 407 5.73 1.92 -22.29
C LYS A 407 7.01 1.09 -22.13
N HIS A 408 7.08 0.26 -21.10
CA HIS A 408 8.22 -0.62 -20.88
C HIS A 408 8.37 -1.66 -21.98
N TRP A 409 7.29 -2.36 -22.34
CA TRP A 409 7.31 -3.38 -23.39
C TRP A 409 7.59 -2.81 -24.79
N ALA A 410 7.23 -1.54 -25.04
CA ALA A 410 7.58 -0.84 -26.27
C ALA A 410 9.07 -0.44 -26.36
N GLY A 411 9.85 -0.59 -25.28
CA GLY A 411 11.26 -0.16 -25.23
C GLY A 411 11.44 1.34 -24.95
N ASP A 412 10.38 2.05 -24.58
CA ASP A 412 10.39 3.51 -24.37
C ASP A 412 10.80 3.92 -22.93
N SER A 413 11.13 2.95 -22.08
CA SER A 413 11.64 3.19 -20.72
C SER A 413 13.17 3.08 -20.69
N ARG A 414 13.85 4.23 -20.51
CA ARG A 414 15.22 4.29 -19.99
C ARG A 414 15.22 4.34 -18.46
#